data_AF-A0A2W0BH03-F1
#
_entry.id   AF-A0A2W0BH03-F1
#
_cell.length_a   1.000
_cell.length_b   1.000
_cell.length_c   1.000
_cell.angle_alpha   90.00
_cell.angle_beta   90.00
_cell.angle_gamma   90.00
#
_symmetry.space_group_name_H-M   'P 1'
#
loop_
_entity.id
_entity.type
_entity.pdbx_description
1 polymer ?
#
loop_
_entity_poly.entity_id
_entity_poly.type
_entity_poly.pdbx_seq_one_letter_code
_entity_poly.pdbx_strand_id
1 'polypeptide(L)'
;MRVFHCDVHAIDLPAGHQFPAGKYKLIRERLMCDGFTLQLASLAPVELVKLVHSESYVNDFLSGSLSPAAVRRIGFPWSEGLVRRTRTSVGGTLAAVEDAFERGWGANLAGGTHHAFADGGAGYCVFNDLAIAIQWLRRDGRIRRAAVIDLDVHQGESGVDALYSDRLGHLALTHAGLSERDRRVMLAARSHDIPFVITLGGGYSLPMELTAEAHANVYRTASDVFN
;
A
#
# COMPACT_ATOMS: atom_id res chain seq x y z
N MET A 1 -12.91 12.89 4.49
CA MET A 1 -12.65 11.48 4.83
C MET A 1 -11.23 11.31 5.34
N ARG A 2 -10.98 10.36 6.25
CA ARG A 2 -9.63 10.05 6.79
C ARG A 2 -8.84 9.13 5.84
N VAL A 3 -7.54 9.39 5.69
CA VAL A 3 -6.59 8.53 4.99
C VAL A 3 -5.31 8.40 5.82
N PHE A 4 -4.82 7.18 6.00
CA PHE A 4 -3.60 6.90 6.77
C PHE A 4 -2.34 7.10 5.94
N HIS A 5 -1.22 7.49 6.57
CA HIS A 5 0.06 7.64 5.87
C HIS A 5 1.26 7.31 6.76
N CYS A 6 2.43 7.10 6.14
CA CYS A 6 3.69 6.79 6.82
C CYS A 6 4.92 7.49 6.23
N ASP A 7 4.73 8.43 5.30
CA ASP A 7 5.80 9.12 4.53
C ASP A 7 6.67 10.06 5.38
N VAL A 8 6.30 10.29 6.65
CA VAL A 8 7.13 11.02 7.63
C VAL A 8 8.40 10.26 8.02
N HIS A 9 8.42 8.95 7.82
CA HIS A 9 9.60 8.12 8.08
C HIS A 9 10.46 8.05 6.82
N ALA A 10 11.60 8.73 6.84
CA ALA A 10 12.55 8.74 5.74
C ALA A 10 13.11 7.33 5.46
N ILE A 11 13.34 7.06 4.18
CA ILE A 11 14.17 5.95 3.72
C ILE A 11 15.44 6.57 3.13
N ASP A 12 16.60 6.19 3.65
CA ASP A 12 17.89 6.69 3.19
C ASP A 12 18.27 5.96 1.89
N LEU A 13 17.78 6.48 0.76
CA LEU A 13 18.02 5.90 -0.55
C LEU A 13 19.27 6.51 -1.20
N PRO A 14 20.17 5.69 -1.78
CA PRO A 14 21.28 6.19 -2.60
C PRO A 14 20.77 7.02 -3.78
N ALA A 15 21.59 7.96 -4.26
CA ALA A 15 21.28 8.70 -5.48
C ALA A 15 21.03 7.74 -6.66
N GLY A 16 19.99 8.00 -7.44
CA GLY A 16 19.60 7.16 -8.59
C GLY A 16 18.80 5.89 -8.24
N HIS A 17 18.45 5.68 -6.97
CA HIS A 17 17.57 4.58 -6.56
C HIS A 17 16.21 4.66 -7.28
N GLN A 18 15.70 3.52 -7.73
CA GLN A 18 14.51 3.47 -8.60
C GLN A 18 13.19 3.66 -7.85
N PHE A 19 13.16 3.43 -6.53
CA PHE A 19 11.96 3.60 -5.73
C PHE A 19 11.54 5.09 -5.63
N PRO A 20 10.34 5.47 -6.08
CA PRO A 20 9.90 6.86 -6.16
C PRO A 20 9.38 7.37 -4.81
N ALA A 21 10.26 7.49 -3.81
CA ALA A 21 9.88 7.89 -2.45
C ALA A 21 9.16 9.24 -2.37
N GLY A 22 9.50 10.19 -3.24
CA GLY A 22 8.87 11.52 -3.29
C GLY A 22 7.37 11.49 -3.61
N LYS A 23 6.89 10.44 -4.29
CA LYS A 23 5.50 10.33 -4.75
C LYS A 23 4.52 10.34 -3.59
N TYR A 24 4.86 9.69 -2.49
CA TYR A 24 4.00 9.60 -1.30
C TYR A 24 3.68 10.98 -0.71
N LYS A 25 4.70 11.86 -0.64
CA LYS A 25 4.53 13.24 -0.21
C LYS A 25 3.63 14.02 -1.18
N LEU A 26 3.87 13.89 -2.49
CA LEU A 26 3.07 14.56 -3.52
C LEU A 26 1.59 14.16 -3.45
N ILE A 27 1.29 12.86 -3.29
CA ILE A 27 -0.09 12.38 -3.16
C ILE A 27 -0.72 12.94 -1.88
N ARG A 28 0.01 12.89 -0.76
CA ARG A 28 -0.47 13.42 0.52
C ARG A 28 -0.85 14.89 0.41
N GLU A 29 0.01 15.71 -0.21
CA GLU A 29 -0.25 17.15 -0.43
C GLU A 29 -1.47 17.38 -1.33
N ARG A 30 -1.64 16.60 -2.40
CA ARG A 30 -2.84 16.68 -3.26
C ARG A 30 -4.11 16.36 -2.50
N LEU A 31 -4.13 15.25 -1.76
CA LEU A 31 -5.31 14.85 -0.98
C LEU A 31 -5.64 15.85 0.14
N MET A 32 -4.64 16.49 0.75
CA MET A 32 -4.87 17.58 1.70
C MET A 32 -5.58 18.76 1.04
N CYS A 33 -5.16 19.15 -0.17
CA CYS A 33 -5.82 20.20 -0.96
C CYS A 33 -7.26 19.82 -1.34
N ASP A 34 -7.53 18.53 -1.57
CA ASP A 34 -8.86 18.01 -1.88
C ASP A 34 -9.77 17.85 -0.64
N GLY A 35 -9.30 18.22 0.55
CA GLY A 35 -10.08 18.18 1.80
C GLY A 35 -10.08 16.84 2.54
N PHE A 36 -9.18 15.91 2.19
CA PHE A 36 -8.99 14.69 2.98
C PHE A 36 -8.26 15.00 4.30
N THR A 37 -8.58 14.24 5.35
CA THR A 37 -7.88 14.30 6.64
C THR A 37 -6.78 13.25 6.65
N LEU A 38 -5.53 13.68 6.73
CA LEU A 38 -4.37 12.78 6.70
C LEU A 38 -3.96 12.45 8.13
N GLN A 39 -3.96 11.16 8.47
CA GLN A 39 -3.60 10.68 9.79
C GLN A 39 -2.34 9.82 9.74
N LEU A 40 -1.32 10.17 10.53
CA LEU A 40 -0.16 9.31 10.70
C LEU A 40 -0.59 7.98 11.33
N ALA A 41 -0.25 6.88 10.66
CA ALA A 41 -0.54 5.55 11.18
C ALA A 41 0.33 5.22 12.41
N SER A 42 -0.16 4.29 13.23
CA SER A 42 0.63 3.72 14.32
C SER A 42 1.52 2.58 13.82
N LEU A 43 2.56 2.23 14.59
CA LEU A 43 3.36 1.05 14.30
C LEU A 43 2.52 -0.22 14.47
N ALA A 44 2.51 -1.10 13.47
CA ALA A 44 1.86 -2.40 13.60
C ALA A 44 2.49 -3.21 14.75
N PRO A 45 1.68 -3.86 15.62
CA PRO A 45 2.17 -4.82 16.60
C PRO A 45 2.96 -5.94 15.90
N VAL A 46 4.15 -6.26 16.42
CA VAL A 46 5.04 -7.28 15.81
C VAL A 46 4.35 -8.65 15.77
N GLU A 47 3.55 -8.96 16.79
CA GLU A 47 2.77 -10.21 16.84
C GLU A 47 1.79 -10.37 15.68
N LEU A 48 1.25 -9.27 15.14
CA LEU A 48 0.40 -9.34 13.95
C LEU A 48 1.23 -9.60 12.69
N VAL A 49 2.43 -9.04 12.59
CA VAL A 49 3.34 -9.30 11.47
C VAL A 49 3.74 -10.78 11.43
N LYS A 50 3.98 -11.38 12.60
CA LYS A 50 4.32 -12.81 12.77
C LYS A 50 3.18 -13.78 12.43
N LEU A 51 1.95 -13.31 12.19
CA LEU A 51 0.87 -14.17 11.68
C LEU A 51 1.10 -14.66 10.24
N VAL A 52 1.97 -13.97 9.50
CA VAL A 52 2.26 -14.24 8.08
C VAL A 52 3.73 -14.51 7.86
N HIS A 53 4.59 -13.71 8.49
CA HIS A 53 6.03 -13.80 8.30
C HIS A 53 6.67 -14.68 9.36
N SER A 54 7.69 -15.43 8.97
CA SER A 54 8.45 -16.26 9.89
C SER A 54 9.09 -15.40 10.96
N GLU A 55 9.12 -15.91 12.19
CA GLU A 55 9.69 -15.19 13.32
C GLU A 55 11.15 -14.81 13.08
N SER A 56 11.94 -15.69 12.46
CA SER A 56 13.33 -15.40 12.08
C SER A 56 13.42 -14.21 11.12
N TYR A 57 12.64 -14.20 10.04
CA TYR A 57 12.66 -13.10 9.08
C TYR A 57 12.25 -11.77 9.71
N VAL A 58 11.19 -11.78 10.52
CA VAL A 58 10.73 -10.57 11.24
C VAL A 58 11.84 -10.07 12.16
N ASN A 59 12.42 -10.93 12.99
CA ASN A 59 13.45 -10.53 13.93
C ASN A 59 14.70 -10.01 13.20
N ASP A 60 15.14 -10.70 12.13
CA ASP A 60 16.32 -10.30 11.35
C ASP A 60 16.13 -8.95 10.64
N PHE A 61 14.93 -8.68 10.12
CA PHE A 61 14.63 -7.37 9.55
C PHE A 61 14.60 -6.28 10.62
N LEU A 62 14.03 -6.55 11.81
CA LEU A 62 13.94 -5.54 12.87
C LEU A 62 15.30 -5.20 13.49
N SER A 63 16.20 -6.18 13.62
CA SER A 63 17.54 -6.02 14.18
C SER A 63 18.58 -5.54 13.16
N GLY A 64 18.28 -5.61 11.87
CA GLY A 64 19.25 -5.35 10.80
C GLY A 64 20.23 -6.50 10.53
N SER A 65 19.90 -7.74 10.95
CA SER A 65 20.72 -8.94 10.72
C SER A 65 20.38 -9.71 9.43
N LEU A 66 19.52 -9.16 8.56
CA LEU A 66 19.27 -9.78 7.25
C LEU A 66 20.57 -9.99 6.46
N SER A 67 20.64 -11.14 5.79
CA SER A 67 21.78 -11.42 4.89
C SER A 67 21.87 -10.37 3.77
N PRO A 68 23.06 -10.08 3.23
CA PRO A 68 23.21 -9.17 2.10
C PRO A 68 22.36 -9.56 0.88
N ALA A 69 22.13 -10.85 0.67
CA ALA A 69 21.26 -11.34 -0.40
C ALA A 69 19.78 -10.98 -0.14
N ALA A 70 19.30 -11.12 1.10
CA ALA A 70 17.94 -10.72 1.47
C ALA A 70 17.73 -9.20 1.35
N VAL A 71 18.71 -8.40 1.79
CA VAL A 71 18.68 -6.92 1.63
C VAL A 71 18.61 -6.54 0.15
N ARG A 72 19.43 -7.16 -0.71
CA ARG A 72 19.38 -6.94 -2.17
C ARG A 72 18.04 -7.36 -2.79
N ARG A 73 17.46 -8.48 -2.35
CA ARG A 73 16.15 -8.97 -2.83
C ARG A 73 15.04 -7.98 -2.50
N ILE A 74 15.03 -7.44 -1.27
CA ILE A 74 14.09 -6.38 -0.86
C ILE A 74 14.31 -5.12 -1.69
N GLY A 75 15.57 -4.77 -1.97
CA GLY A 75 15.90 -3.57 -2.74
C GLY A 75 15.89 -2.29 -1.90
N PHE A 76 16.03 -2.38 -0.58
CA PHE A 76 16.25 -1.22 0.28
C PHE A 76 17.48 -1.42 1.17
N PRO A 77 18.35 -0.41 1.31
CA PRO A 77 19.34 -0.43 2.38
C PRO A 77 18.63 -0.44 3.72
N TRP A 78 19.11 -1.26 4.65
CA TRP A 78 18.53 -1.31 5.98
C TRP A 78 18.82 -0.01 6.75
N SER A 79 17.80 0.52 7.44
CA SER A 79 17.94 1.60 8.43
C SER A 79 16.80 1.53 9.44
N GLU A 80 16.96 2.17 10.60
CA GLU A 80 15.85 2.31 11.56
C GLU A 80 14.64 3.06 10.95
N GLY A 81 14.91 4.01 10.05
CA GLY A 81 13.89 4.72 9.28
C GLY A 81 13.05 3.76 8.42
N LEU A 82 13.71 2.83 7.73
CA LEU A 82 13.03 1.78 6.97
C LEU A 82 12.19 0.86 7.88
N VAL A 83 12.71 0.46 9.05
CA VAL A 83 11.98 -0.36 10.02
C VAL A 83 10.71 0.34 10.49
N ARG A 84 10.83 1.61 10.90
CA ARG A 84 9.68 2.42 11.34
C ARG A 84 8.68 2.59 10.20
N ARG A 85 9.13 3.01 9.01
CA ARG A 85 8.27 3.18 7.84
C ARG A 85 7.51 1.89 7.50
N THR A 86 8.21 0.76 7.47
CA THR A 86 7.62 -0.54 7.14
C THR A 86 6.51 -0.92 8.13
N ARG A 87 6.78 -0.80 9.44
CA ARG A 87 5.79 -1.12 10.47
C ARG A 87 4.62 -0.14 10.49
N THR A 88 4.87 1.14 10.24
CA THR A 88 3.83 2.17 10.14
C THR A 88 2.97 1.96 8.88
N SER A 89 3.56 1.51 7.77
CA SER A 89 2.84 1.14 6.55
C SER A 89 1.85 0.01 6.82
N VAL A 90 2.28 -1.07 7.50
CA VAL A 90 1.38 -2.16 7.91
C VAL A 90 0.30 -1.64 8.85
N GLY A 91 0.66 -0.81 9.83
CA GLY A 91 -0.29 -0.24 10.78
C GLY A 91 -1.34 0.66 10.12
N GLY A 92 -0.98 1.36 9.04
CA GLY A 92 -1.93 2.12 8.22
C GLY A 92 -2.95 1.23 7.55
N THR A 93 -2.55 0.06 7.05
CA THR A 93 -3.47 -0.92 6.45
C THR A 93 -4.41 -1.51 7.50
N LEU A 94 -3.91 -1.82 8.70
CA LEU A 94 -4.77 -2.28 9.80
C LEU A 94 -5.78 -1.21 10.23
N ALA A 95 -5.37 0.05 10.29
CA ALA A 95 -6.27 1.15 10.64
C ALA A 95 -7.29 1.44 9.52
N ALA A 96 -6.89 1.32 8.26
CA ALA A 96 -7.77 1.41 7.10
C ALA A 96 -8.82 0.28 7.08
N VAL A 97 -8.45 -0.93 7.51
CA VAL A 97 -9.40 -2.03 7.72
C VAL A 97 -10.46 -1.65 8.75
N GLU A 98 -10.07 -1.08 9.89
CA GLU A 98 -11.06 -0.65 10.89
C GLU A 98 -12.02 0.41 10.34
N ASP A 99 -11.49 1.42 9.62
CA ASP A 99 -12.35 2.40 8.94
C ASP A 99 -13.30 1.74 7.94
N ALA A 100 -12.86 0.73 7.20
CA ALA A 100 -13.71 0.00 6.28
C ALA A 100 -14.86 -0.75 6.97
N PHE A 101 -14.61 -1.36 8.13
CA PHE A 101 -15.67 -2.01 8.91
C PHE A 101 -16.65 -1.00 9.52
N GLU A 102 -16.17 0.18 9.95
CA GLU A 102 -17.02 1.21 10.57
C GLU A 102 -17.82 2.02 9.54
N ARG A 103 -17.23 2.31 8.37
CA ARG A 103 -17.71 3.35 7.42
C ARG A 103 -17.95 2.81 6.01
N GLY A 104 -17.74 1.52 5.77
CA GLY A 104 -17.84 0.87 4.46
C GLY A 104 -16.56 0.96 3.63
N TRP A 105 -15.66 1.91 3.92
CA TRP A 105 -14.33 1.94 3.29
C TRP A 105 -13.27 2.62 4.16
N GLY A 106 -12.00 2.30 3.88
CA GLY A 106 -10.84 2.92 4.51
C GLY A 106 -9.63 2.90 3.60
N ALA A 107 -8.64 3.75 3.90
CA ALA A 107 -7.58 4.06 2.95
C ALA A 107 -6.22 4.31 3.62
N ASN A 108 -5.15 3.76 3.04
CA ASN A 108 -3.76 3.94 3.42
C ASN A 108 -2.94 4.41 2.21
N LEU A 109 -2.20 5.51 2.35
CA LEU A 109 -1.25 6.04 1.35
C LEU A 109 0.02 5.19 1.21
N ALA A 110 0.06 4.02 1.81
CA ALA A 110 1.14 3.05 1.71
C ALA A 110 0.54 1.64 1.70
N GLY A 111 1.35 0.62 1.96
CA GLY A 111 0.90 -0.77 1.95
C GLY A 111 0.99 -1.39 0.56
N GLY A 112 0.08 -2.33 0.27
CA GLY A 112 0.03 -3.02 -1.02
C GLY A 112 1.29 -3.85 -1.28
N THR A 113 1.97 -4.31 -0.23
CA THR A 113 3.30 -4.90 -0.31
C THR A 113 3.26 -6.41 -0.58
N HIS A 114 2.62 -6.82 -1.67
CA HIS A 114 2.33 -8.22 -2.02
C HIS A 114 3.54 -9.10 -2.39
N HIS A 115 4.71 -8.54 -2.73
CA HIS A 115 5.86 -9.34 -3.17
C HIS A 115 6.61 -9.97 -1.99
N ALA A 116 6.20 -9.65 -0.75
CA ALA A 116 6.78 -10.26 0.42
C ALA A 116 6.21 -11.68 0.65
N PHE A 117 7.11 -12.64 0.72
CA PHE A 117 6.85 -14.03 1.07
C PHE A 117 6.96 -14.23 2.58
N ALA A 118 6.49 -15.38 3.08
CA ALA A 118 6.52 -15.69 4.50
C ALA A 118 7.94 -15.62 5.11
N ASP A 119 8.98 -15.99 4.36
CA ASP A 119 10.37 -16.02 4.82
C ASP A 119 11.23 -14.91 4.17
N GLY A 120 10.60 -13.92 3.53
CA GLY A 120 11.28 -12.67 3.25
C GLY A 120 10.67 -11.79 2.18
N GLY A 121 11.13 -10.53 2.18
CA GLY A 121 10.71 -9.51 1.25
C GLY A 121 11.39 -9.56 -0.11
N ALA A 122 10.75 -8.93 -1.09
CA ALA A 122 11.23 -8.75 -2.45
C ALA A 122 10.63 -7.49 -3.09
N GLY A 123 11.30 -6.88 -4.06
CA GLY A 123 10.71 -5.84 -4.91
C GLY A 123 10.07 -4.68 -4.14
N TYR A 124 10.81 -4.09 -3.19
CA TYR A 124 10.37 -3.03 -2.29
C TYR A 124 9.25 -3.41 -1.30
N CYS A 125 8.86 -4.68 -1.24
CA CYS A 125 7.90 -5.21 -0.27
C CYS A 125 8.65 -5.94 0.84
N VAL A 126 8.60 -5.41 2.07
CA VAL A 126 9.21 -6.04 3.25
C VAL A 126 8.23 -6.99 3.94
N PHE A 127 7.09 -6.47 4.41
CA PHE A 127 6.03 -7.27 5.02
C PHE A 127 4.77 -7.16 4.18
N ASN A 128 4.16 -8.29 3.84
CA ASN A 128 2.87 -8.36 3.15
C ASN A 128 1.72 -7.91 4.07
N ASP A 129 1.36 -6.64 3.99
CA ASP A 129 0.35 -6.00 4.84
C ASP A 129 -1.06 -6.53 4.56
N LEU A 130 -1.36 -6.85 3.29
CA LEU A 130 -2.63 -7.46 2.88
C LEU A 130 -2.84 -8.82 3.55
N ALA A 131 -1.84 -9.69 3.50
CA ALA A 131 -1.89 -10.98 4.16
C ALA A 131 -1.99 -10.83 5.68
N ILE A 132 -1.25 -9.87 6.26
CA ILE A 132 -1.29 -9.60 7.72
C ILE A 132 -2.71 -9.18 8.14
N ALA A 133 -3.33 -8.25 7.41
CA ALA A 133 -4.69 -7.81 7.66
C ALA A 133 -5.69 -8.96 7.56
N ILE A 134 -5.61 -9.80 6.52
CA ILE A 134 -6.50 -10.96 6.33
C ILE A 134 -6.34 -11.97 7.47
N GLN A 135 -5.11 -12.31 7.86
CA GLN A 135 -4.88 -13.29 8.93
C GLN A 135 -5.26 -12.74 10.29
N TRP A 136 -5.05 -11.44 10.54
CA TRP A 136 -5.55 -10.78 11.73
C TRP A 136 -7.07 -10.85 11.83
N LEU A 137 -7.80 -10.49 10.77
CA LEU A 137 -9.26 -10.56 10.75
C LEU A 137 -9.79 -11.99 10.90
N ARG A 138 -9.11 -12.99 10.31
CA ARG A 138 -9.47 -14.41 10.47
C ARG A 138 -9.23 -14.91 11.88
N ARG A 139 -8.08 -14.57 12.48
CA ARG A 139 -7.74 -14.90 13.88
C ARG A 139 -8.80 -14.36 14.83
N ASP A 140 -9.26 -13.14 14.60
CA ASP A 140 -10.27 -12.48 15.43
C ASP A 140 -11.71 -12.89 15.07
N GLY A 141 -11.90 -13.84 14.14
CA GLY A 141 -13.22 -14.35 13.74
C GLY A 141 -14.10 -13.35 12.97
N ARG A 142 -13.55 -12.21 12.54
CA ARG A 142 -14.29 -11.12 11.88
C ARG A 142 -14.64 -11.43 10.43
N ILE A 143 -13.86 -12.30 9.78
CA ILE A 143 -14.11 -12.76 8.40
C ILE A 143 -13.86 -14.25 8.26
N ARG A 144 -14.60 -14.89 7.35
CA ARG A 144 -14.32 -16.25 6.86
C ARG A 144 -13.58 -16.24 5.52
N ARG A 145 -13.87 -15.25 4.67
CA ARG A 145 -13.34 -15.12 3.31
C ARG A 145 -12.88 -13.69 3.10
N ALA A 146 -11.82 -13.55 2.33
CA ALA A 146 -11.33 -12.29 1.80
C ALA A 146 -11.12 -12.47 0.30
N ALA A 147 -11.29 -11.39 -0.46
CA ALA A 147 -10.83 -11.29 -1.84
C ALA A 147 -9.80 -10.16 -1.89
N VAL A 148 -8.67 -10.41 -2.53
CA VAL A 148 -7.70 -9.37 -2.88
C VAL A 148 -7.90 -9.10 -4.36
N ILE A 149 -8.33 -7.89 -4.69
CA ILE A 149 -8.49 -7.46 -6.08
C ILE A 149 -7.24 -6.69 -6.43
N ASP A 150 -6.36 -7.34 -7.18
CA ASP A 150 -5.13 -6.73 -7.64
C ASP A 150 -5.28 -6.24 -9.09
N LEU A 151 -5.27 -4.93 -9.29
CA LEU A 151 -5.64 -4.28 -10.57
C LEU A 151 -4.45 -3.86 -11.43
N ASP A 152 -3.33 -4.53 -11.26
CA ASP A 152 -2.08 -4.20 -11.93
C ASP A 152 -1.83 -5.03 -13.19
N VAL A 153 -0.82 -4.59 -13.94
CA VAL A 153 -0.27 -5.16 -15.15
C VAL A 153 0.79 -6.24 -14.90
N HIS A 154 1.49 -6.27 -13.75
CA HIS A 154 2.32 -7.42 -13.34
C HIS A 154 1.57 -8.39 -12.41
N GLN A 155 2.04 -9.64 -12.32
CA GLN A 155 1.53 -10.62 -11.35
C GLN A 155 1.76 -10.12 -9.92
N GLY A 156 0.71 -9.51 -9.36
CA GLY A 156 0.73 -8.91 -8.05
C GLY A 156 1.73 -7.77 -7.96
N GLU A 157 1.68 -6.80 -8.88
CA GLU A 157 1.87 -5.38 -8.53
C GLU A 157 0.47 -4.79 -8.27
N SER A 158 0.28 -3.60 -7.72
CA SER A 158 -1.06 -3.01 -7.43
C SER A 158 -1.01 -1.56 -7.86
N GLY A 159 -2.01 -1.09 -8.61
CA GLY A 159 -2.33 0.34 -8.66
C GLY A 159 -2.40 0.95 -10.04
N VAL A 160 -1.52 1.93 -10.30
CA VAL A 160 -1.64 2.88 -11.41
C VAL A 160 -0.67 2.60 -12.55
N ASP A 161 0.05 1.48 -12.51
CA ASP A 161 1.09 1.09 -13.48
C ASP A 161 0.56 0.86 -14.89
N ALA A 162 -0.76 0.66 -15.04
CA ALA A 162 -1.42 0.64 -16.35
C ALA A 162 -1.52 2.03 -17.03
N LEU A 163 -1.17 3.11 -16.32
CA LEU A 163 -1.16 4.47 -16.87
C LEU A 163 -0.20 4.56 -18.06
N TYR A 164 -0.62 5.19 -19.16
CA TYR A 164 0.18 5.32 -20.39
C TYR A 164 1.59 5.91 -20.20
N SER A 165 1.78 6.73 -19.18
CA SER A 165 3.07 7.37 -18.86
C SER A 165 3.94 6.53 -17.94
N ASP A 166 3.42 5.41 -17.44
CA ASP A 166 4.19 4.51 -16.60
C ASP A 166 5.12 3.66 -17.46
N ARG A 167 6.26 3.28 -16.90
CA ARG A 167 7.21 2.39 -17.58
C ARG A 167 6.55 1.07 -17.96
N LEU A 168 5.52 0.68 -17.20
CA LEU A 168 4.80 -0.58 -17.30
C LEU A 168 3.42 -0.40 -17.94
N GLY A 169 3.12 0.81 -18.41
CA GLY A 169 1.84 1.29 -18.95
C GLY A 169 1.41 0.69 -20.30
N HIS A 170 1.71 -0.58 -20.56
CA HIS A 170 1.47 -1.27 -21.82
C HIS A 170 -0.03 -1.40 -22.18
N LEU A 171 -0.93 -1.18 -21.23
CA LEU A 171 -2.38 -1.03 -21.46
C LEU A 171 -2.77 0.38 -21.92
N ALA A 172 -1.85 1.34 -21.83
CA ALA A 172 -1.99 2.74 -22.24
C ALA A 172 -3.25 3.42 -21.69
N LEU A 173 -3.63 3.14 -20.44
CA LEU A 173 -4.80 3.76 -19.83
C LEU A 173 -4.54 5.24 -19.55
N THR A 174 -5.55 6.08 -19.76
CA THR A 174 -5.55 7.47 -19.31
C THR A 174 -5.91 7.56 -17.84
N HIS A 175 -5.70 8.72 -17.19
CA HIS A 175 -6.21 8.96 -15.82
C HIS A 175 -7.72 8.72 -15.71
N ALA A 176 -8.49 9.09 -16.74
CA ALA A 176 -9.93 8.82 -16.80
C ALA A 176 -10.23 7.31 -16.92
N GLY A 177 -9.45 6.58 -17.72
CA GLY A 177 -9.57 5.13 -17.85
C GLY A 177 -9.27 4.37 -16.56
N LEU A 178 -8.24 4.80 -15.82
CA LEU A 178 -7.95 4.26 -14.48
C LEU A 178 -9.07 4.55 -13.49
N SER A 179 -9.57 5.80 -13.46
CA SER A 179 -10.66 6.19 -12.56
C SER A 179 -11.93 5.38 -12.83
N GLU A 180 -12.27 5.14 -14.10
CA GLU A 180 -13.42 4.29 -14.47
C GLU A 180 -13.22 2.82 -14.08
N ARG A 181 -12.01 2.26 -14.24
CA ARG A 181 -11.66 0.93 -13.75
C ARG A 181 -11.88 0.82 -12.24
N ASP A 182 -11.33 1.77 -11.49
CA ASP A 182 -11.40 1.79 -10.03
C ASP A 182 -12.85 1.94 -9.57
N ARG A 183 -13.60 2.84 -10.22
CA ARG A 183 -15.04 3.05 -9.98
C ARG A 183 -15.84 1.77 -10.14
N ARG A 184 -15.59 0.96 -11.17
CA ARG A 184 -16.30 -0.32 -11.39
C ARG A 184 -16.08 -1.31 -10.25
N VAL A 185 -14.84 -1.42 -9.79
CA VAL A 185 -14.50 -2.32 -8.68
C VAL A 185 -15.14 -1.83 -7.38
N MET A 186 -15.06 -0.53 -7.10
CA MET A 186 -15.65 0.06 -5.90
C MET A 186 -17.18 -0.03 -5.91
N LEU A 187 -17.84 0.20 -7.06
CA LEU A 187 -19.28 0.04 -7.21
C LEU A 187 -19.71 -1.42 -7.00
N ALA A 188 -18.95 -2.40 -7.50
CA ALA A 188 -19.23 -3.81 -7.26
C ALA A 188 -19.09 -4.17 -5.78
N ALA A 189 -18.05 -3.68 -5.09
CA ALA A 189 -17.90 -3.89 -3.64
C ALA A 189 -19.06 -3.26 -2.87
N ARG A 190 -19.40 -1.99 -3.19
CA ARG A 190 -20.52 -1.27 -2.59
C ARG A 190 -21.87 -1.95 -2.82
N SER A 191 -22.16 -2.44 -4.04
CA SER A 191 -23.44 -3.11 -4.33
C SER A 191 -23.63 -4.43 -3.60
N HIS A 192 -22.57 -4.97 -2.99
CA HIS A 192 -22.59 -6.19 -2.20
C HIS A 192 -22.34 -5.94 -0.70
N ASP A 193 -22.36 -4.69 -0.24
CA ASP A 193 -22.07 -4.29 1.14
C ASP A 193 -20.73 -4.86 1.66
N ILE A 194 -19.72 -4.93 0.78
CA ILE A 194 -18.38 -5.43 1.12
C ILE A 194 -17.52 -4.25 1.57
N PRO A 195 -17.00 -4.25 2.82
CA PRO A 195 -16.01 -3.27 3.28
C PRO A 195 -14.81 -3.20 2.34
N PHE A 196 -14.45 -1.99 1.90
CA PHE A 196 -13.40 -1.78 0.90
C PHE A 196 -12.17 -1.09 1.49
N VAL A 197 -10.99 -1.67 1.29
CA VAL A 197 -9.72 -1.09 1.77
C VAL A 197 -8.84 -0.73 0.58
N ILE A 198 -8.34 0.50 0.59
CA ILE A 198 -7.39 1.01 -0.40
C ILE A 198 -6.01 1.03 0.21
N THR A 199 -5.05 0.41 -0.47
CA THR A 199 -3.62 0.51 -0.20
C THR A 199 -2.90 0.99 -1.45
N LEU A 200 -1.73 1.60 -1.27
CA LEU A 200 -0.96 2.13 -2.38
C LEU A 200 0.17 1.18 -2.78
N GLY A 201 0.09 0.59 -3.97
CA GLY A 201 1.21 -0.07 -4.64
C GLY A 201 1.65 0.68 -5.90
N GLY A 202 2.82 0.31 -6.44
CA GLY A 202 3.19 0.64 -7.82
C GLY A 202 3.22 2.13 -8.20
N GLY A 203 3.43 2.43 -9.47
CA GLY A 203 3.48 3.77 -10.08
C GLY A 203 4.88 4.37 -10.14
N TYR A 204 5.48 4.37 -11.32
CA TYR A 204 6.85 4.79 -11.61
C TYR A 204 6.95 5.78 -12.78
N SER A 205 5.82 6.37 -13.18
CA SER A 205 5.75 7.38 -14.24
C SER A 205 6.74 8.53 -14.07
N LEU A 206 7.29 9.00 -15.18
CA LEU A 206 8.08 10.23 -15.28
C LEU A 206 7.35 11.20 -16.24
N PRO A 207 7.02 12.43 -15.82
CA PRO A 207 7.27 13.02 -14.49
C PRO A 207 6.40 12.39 -13.38
N MET A 208 6.93 12.39 -12.14
CA MET A 208 6.34 11.70 -10.97
C MET A 208 4.96 12.23 -10.59
N GLU A 209 4.68 13.48 -10.94
CA GLU A 209 3.40 14.15 -10.77
C GLU A 209 2.26 13.39 -11.47
N LEU A 210 2.53 12.70 -12.59
CA LEU A 210 1.51 11.93 -13.32
C LEU A 210 1.03 10.71 -12.51
N THR A 211 1.96 9.96 -11.92
CA THR A 211 1.60 8.83 -11.06
C THR A 211 1.02 9.31 -9.73
N ALA A 212 1.50 10.44 -9.18
CA ALA A 212 0.91 11.03 -7.98
C ALA A 212 -0.55 11.45 -8.21
N GLU A 213 -0.87 12.03 -9.37
CA GLU A 213 -2.25 12.39 -9.73
C GLU A 213 -3.13 11.15 -9.95
N ALA A 214 -2.61 10.12 -10.62
CA ALA A 214 -3.34 8.87 -10.80
C ALA A 214 -3.67 8.21 -9.46
N HIS A 215 -2.73 8.20 -8.52
CA HIS A 215 -2.97 7.71 -7.17
C HIS A 215 -3.99 8.56 -6.41
N ALA A 216 -3.91 9.90 -6.48
CA ALA A 216 -4.89 10.78 -5.85
C ALA A 216 -6.32 10.51 -6.38
N ASN A 217 -6.47 10.23 -7.68
CA ASN A 217 -7.75 9.90 -8.29
C ASN A 217 -8.39 8.62 -7.72
N VAL A 218 -7.60 7.65 -7.25
CA VAL A 218 -8.14 6.45 -6.57
C VAL A 218 -8.93 6.85 -5.33
N TYR A 219 -8.37 7.72 -4.49
CA TYR A 219 -9.02 8.18 -3.25
C TYR A 219 -10.20 9.11 -3.52
N ARG A 220 -10.10 9.99 -4.53
CA ARG A 220 -11.22 10.83 -4.98
C ARG A 220 -12.39 9.97 -5.46
N THR A 221 -12.11 8.99 -6.33
CA THR A 221 -13.11 8.04 -6.83
C THR A 221 -13.76 7.28 -5.68
N ALA A 222 -12.99 6.83 -4.69
CA ALA A 222 -13.53 6.17 -3.52
C ALA A 222 -14.43 7.09 -2.69
N SER A 223 -14.01 8.34 -2.47
CA SER A 223 -14.83 9.36 -1.81
C SER A 223 -16.15 9.60 -2.55
N ASP A 224 -16.13 9.64 -3.89
CA ASP A 224 -17.34 9.83 -4.69
C ASP A 224 -18.26 8.59 -4.72
N VAL A 225 -17.69 7.39 -4.59
CA VAL A 225 -18.45 6.14 -4.62
C VAL A 225 -19.04 5.79 -3.27
N PHE A 226 -18.35 6.04 -2.15
CA PHE A 226 -18.75 5.56 -0.83
C PHE A 226 -19.35 6.62 0.11
N ASN A 227 -19.22 7.92 -0.20
CA ASN A 227 -19.93 8.99 0.52
C ASN A 227 -21.26 9.35 -0.16
#